data_AF-A0A1M6CV67-F1
#
_entry.id   AF-A0A1M6CV67-F1
#
_cell.length_a   1.000
_cell.length_b   1.000
_cell.length_c   1.000
_cell.angle_alpha   90.00
_cell.angle_beta   90.00
_cell.angle_gamma   90.00
#
_symmetry.space_group_name_H-M   'P 1'
#
loop_
_entity.id
_entity.type
_entity.pdbx_description
1 polymer ?
#
loop_
_entity_poly.entity_id
_entity_poly.type
_entity_poly.pdbx_seq_one_letter_code
_entity_poly.pdbx_strand_id
1 'polypeptide(L)' 'MKCTECSHEAGVSSFRYLYNARIDAPITLRQCPQCQAWLAVDEMAGEARQRVDAGEAPWGKSAGIEGLAEDAR' A
#
# COMPACT_ATOMS: atom_id res chain seq x y z
N MET A 1 -7.24 -9.75 -8.36
CA MET A 1 -6.35 -8.62 -8.69
C MET A 1 -5.14 -9.10 -9.47
N LYS A 2 -4.59 -8.23 -10.32
CA LYS A 2 -3.38 -8.48 -11.10
C LYS A 2 -2.20 -7.71 -10.50
N CYS A 3 -1.07 -8.39 -10.30
CA CYS A 3 0.19 -7.77 -9.86
C CYS A 3 0.72 -6.84 -10.95
N THR A 4 1.06 -5.59 -10.60
CA THR A 4 1.62 -4.59 -11.54
C THR A 4 3.03 -4.95 -12.01
N GLU A 5 3.78 -5.72 -11.21
CA GLU A 5 5.19 -6.01 -11.48
C GLU A 5 5.39 -7.26 -12.34
N CYS A 6 4.69 -8.34 -12.04
CA CYS A 6 4.91 -9.63 -12.69
C CYS A 6 3.68 -10.18 -13.44
N SER A 7 2.61 -9.39 -13.54
CA SER A 7 1.35 -9.78 -14.19
C SER A 7 0.63 -11.01 -13.61
N HIS A 8 1.05 -11.52 -12.44
CA HIS A 8 0.35 -12.61 -11.74
C HIS A 8 -1.08 -12.19 -11.38
N GLU A 9 -2.05 -13.05 -11.68
CA GLU A 9 -3.46 -12.79 -11.41
C GLU A 9 -4.03 -13.84 -10.46
N ALA A 10 -4.60 -13.39 -9.35
CA ALA A 10 -5.24 -14.24 -8.36
C ALA A 10 -6.27 -13.44 -7.53
N GLY A 11 -7.03 -14.12 -6.68
CA GLY A 11 -7.87 -13.45 -5.68
C GLY A 11 -7.03 -12.56 -4.77
N VAL A 12 -7.59 -11.43 -4.30
CA VAL A 12 -6.88 -10.49 -3.42
C VAL A 12 -6.38 -11.20 -2.15
N SER A 13 -7.16 -12.15 -1.61
CA SER A 13 -6.83 -13.00 -0.47
C SER A 13 -5.61 -13.90 -0.67
N SER A 14 -5.23 -14.19 -1.92
CA SER A 14 -4.00 -14.94 -2.25
C SER A 14 -2.74 -14.09 -2.13
N PHE A 15 -2.87 -12.76 -2.13
CA PHE A 15 -1.76 -11.86 -1.86
C PHE A 15 -1.64 -11.65 -0.36
N ARG A 16 -0.43 -11.87 0.16
CA ARG A 16 -0.17 -11.82 1.60
C ARG A 16 -0.44 -10.41 2.11
N TYR A 17 -1.42 -10.29 2.99
CA TYR A 17 -1.69 -9.04 3.70
C TYR A 17 -0.50 -8.70 4.62
N LEU A 18 -0.01 -7.46 4.54
CA LEU A 18 1.05 -6.95 5.42
C LEU A 18 0.44 -6.06 6.50
N TYR A 19 -0.15 -4.91 6.11
CA TYR A 19 -0.79 -3.96 7.03
C TYR A 19 -1.70 -2.97 6.29
N ASN A 20 -2.53 -2.24 7.02
CA ASN A 20 -3.30 -1.10 6.50
C ASN A 20 -2.39 0.11 6.38
N ALA A 21 -2.19 0.61 5.16
CA ALA A 21 -1.33 1.74 4.89
C ALA A 21 -1.94 3.07 5.39
N ARG A 22 -3.27 3.12 5.46
CA ARG A 22 -4.06 4.23 6.01
C ARG A 22 -5.16 3.67 6.90
N ILE A 23 -5.49 4.41 7.97
CA ILE A 23 -6.62 4.08 8.86
C ILE A 23 -7.93 4.66 8.29
N ASP A 24 -7.82 5.79 7.60
CA ASP A 24 -8.92 6.60 7.05
C ASP A 24 -9.25 6.28 5.58
N ALA A 25 -8.55 5.34 4.96
CA ALA A 25 -8.76 4.96 3.56
C ALA A 25 -8.63 3.43 3.38
N PRO A 26 -9.32 2.83 2.38
CA PRO A 26 -9.28 1.38 2.11
C PRO A 26 -7.98 0.96 1.39
N ILE A 27 -6.83 1.50 1.81
CA ILE A 27 -5.52 1.23 1.22
C ILE A 27 -4.74 0.29 2.13
N THR A 28 -4.34 -0.85 1.59
CA THR A 28 -3.49 -1.83 2.29
C THR A 28 -2.18 -2.03 1.54
N LEU A 29 -1.20 -2.54 2.26
CA LEU A 29 0.00 -3.07 1.66
C LEU A 29 -0.09 -4.59 1.61
N ARG A 30 0.03 -5.16 0.41
CA ARG A 30 0.05 -6.62 0.21
C ARG A 30 1.27 -7.06 -0.56
N GLN A 31 1.75 -8.26 -0.29
CA GLN A 31 2.88 -8.87 -0.99
C GLN A 31 2.40 -9.88 -2.05
N CYS A 32 2.94 -9.78 -3.26
CA CYS A 32 2.70 -10.73 -4.33
C CYS A 32 3.31 -12.11 -4.01
N PRO A 33 2.56 -13.22 -4.14
CA PRO A 33 3.09 -14.55 -3.85
C PRO A 33 4.10 -15.02 -4.91
N GLN A 34 4.07 -14.46 -6.13
CA GLN A 34 4.93 -14.88 -7.23
C GLN A 34 6.28 -14.13 -7.25
N CYS A 35 6.26 -12.80 -7.22
CA CYS A 35 7.48 -11.99 -7.31
C CYS A 35 7.90 -11.31 -6.00
N GLN A 36 7.14 -11.51 -4.91
CA GLN A 36 7.39 -10.93 -3.59
C GLN A 36 7.37 -9.39 -3.51
N ALA A 37 7.00 -8.69 -4.59
CA ALA A 37 6.82 -7.25 -4.59
C ALA A 37 5.73 -6.82 -3.60
N TRP A 38 5.96 -5.70 -2.92
CA TRP A 38 4.96 -5.06 -2.07
C TRP A 38 4.14 -4.11 -2.92
N LEU A 39 2.82 -4.21 -2.81
CA LEU A 39 1.85 -3.51 -3.64
C LEU A 39 0.92 -2.70 -2.73
N ALA A 40 0.70 -1.44 -3.07
CA ALA A 40 -0.42 -0.69 -2.54
C ALA A 40 -1.70 -1.19 -3.21
N VAL A 41 -2.66 -1.62 -2.41
CA VAL A 41 -3.92 -2.22 -2.88
C VAL A 41 -5.08 -1.39 -2.39
N ASP A 42 -6.00 -1.09 -3.30
CA ASP A 42 -7.32 -0.58 -2.96
C ASP A 42 -8.24 -1.79 -2.68
N GLU A 43 -8.59 -1.99 -1.42
CA GLU A 43 -9.43 -3.12 -1.00
C GLU A 43 -10.88 -3.01 -1.48
N MET A 44 -11.37 -1.79 -1.73
CA MET A 44 -12.74 -1.57 -2.18
C MET A 44 -12.87 -1.87 -3.68
N ALA A 45 -11.85 -1.52 -4.46
CA ALA A 45 -11.78 -1.85 -5.88
C ALA A 45 -11.24 -3.29 -6.13
N GLY A 46 -10.48 -3.85 -5.19
CA GLY A 46 -9.81 -5.13 -5.35
C GLY A 46 -8.64 -5.07 -6.34
N GLU A 47 -7.96 -3.92 -6.41
CA GLU A 47 -6.95 -3.61 -7.43
C GLU A 47 -5.60 -3.21 -6.81
N ALA A 48 -4.51 -3.70 -7.39
CA ALA A 48 -3.17 -3.21 -7.09
C ALA A 48 -2.95 -1.88 -7.82
N ARG A 49 -2.69 -0.82 -7.06
CA ARG A 49 -2.46 0.53 -7.58
C ARG A 49 -1.04 0.70 -8.11
N GLN A 50 -0.05 0.23 -7.36
CA GLN A 50 1.38 0.33 -7.69
C GLN A 50 2.25 -0.51 -6.74
N ARG A 51 3.51 -0.72 -7.11
CA ARG A 51 4.56 -1.20 -6.20
C ARG A 51 4.94 -0.13 -5.17
N VAL A 52 5.37 -0.58 -4.00
CA VAL A 52 5.88 0.25 -2.91
C VAL A 52 7.21 -0.32 -2.43
N ASP A 53 8.24 0.51 -2.39
CA ASP A 53 9.53 0.16 -1.81
C ASP A 53 9.66 0.65 -0.35
N ALA A 54 10.74 0.22 0.31
CA ALA A 54 10.98 0.56 1.71
C ALA A 54 11.06 2.08 1.92
N GLY A 55 10.17 2.62 2.76
CA GLY A 55 10.11 4.04 3.09
C GLY A 55 9.22 4.87 2.17
N GLU A 56 8.68 4.29 1.10
CA GLU A 56 7.70 4.98 0.26
C GLU A 56 6.32 4.98 0.92
N ALA A 57 5.62 6.11 0.81
CA ALA A 57 4.26 6.29 1.29
C ALA A 57 3.45 7.04 0.23
N PRO A 58 3.07 6.39 -0.89
CA PRO A 58 2.40 7.07 -1.99
C PRO A 58 0.98 7.57 -1.65
N TRP A 59 0.42 7.10 -0.53
CA TRP A 59 -0.82 7.61 0.08
C TRP A 59 -0.61 8.90 0.89
N GLY A 60 0.55 9.55 0.76
CA GLY A 60 0.89 10.81 1.41
C GLY A 60 1.19 10.68 2.90
N LYS A 61 1.57 11.80 3.52
CA LYS A 61 1.75 11.89 4.97
C LYS A 61 0.41 11.67 5.68
N SER A 62 0.46 11.19 6.92
CA SER A 62 -0.70 11.13 7.81
C SER A 62 -1.34 12.52 7.89
N ALA A 63 -2.64 12.63 7.63
CA ALA A 63 -3.34 13.90 7.73
C ALA A 63 -3.19 14.47 9.16
N GLY A 64 -2.79 15.75 9.28
CA GLY A 64 -2.75 16.45 10.57
C GLY A 64 -1.39 16.63 11.25
N ILE A 65 -0.27 16.26 10.60
CA ILE A 65 1.09 16.59 11.11
C ILE A 65 1.76 17.76 10.37
N GLU A 66 1.06 18.34 9.39
CA GLU A 66 1.52 19.52 8.65
C GLU A 66 1.54 20.72 9.62
N GLY A 67 2.74 21.13 10.07
CA GLY A 67 2.94 22.24 11.01
C GLY A 67 3.34 21.85 12.44
N LEU A 68 3.40 20.56 12.80
CA LEU A 68 3.83 20.15 14.16
C LEU A 68 5.35 20.11 14.36
N ALA A 69 6.13 20.22 13.28
CA ALA A 69 7.60 20.12 13.32
C ALA A 69 8.31 21.48 13.50
N GLU A 70 7.57 22.60 13.51
CA GLU A 70 8.17 23.95 13.57
C GLU A 70 8.58 24.37 15.00
N ASP A 71 8.22 23.58 16.03
CA ASP A 71 8.40 23.97 17.45
C ASP A 71 9.38 23.06 18.23
N ALA A 72 10.45 22.61 17.58
CA ALA A 72 11.59 21.98 18.26
C ALA A 72 12.79 22.93 18.22
N ARG A 73 12.78 23.95 19.08
CA ARG A 73 13.92 24.86 19.29
C ARG A 73 14.39 24.83 20.74
#